data_AF-A0AAW0B9V7-F1
#
_entry.id   AF-A0AAW0B9V7-F1
#
_cell.length_a   1.000
_cell.length_b   1.000
_cell.length_c   1.000
_cell.angle_alpha   90.00
_cell.angle_beta   90.00
_cell.angle_gamma   90.00
#
_symmetry.space_group_name_H-M   'P 1'
#
loop_
_entity.id
_entity.type
_entity.pdbx_description
1 polymer ?
#
loop_
_entity_poly.entity_id
_entity_poly.type
_entity_poly.pdbx_seq_one_letter_code
_entity_poly.pdbx_strand_id
1 'polypeptide(L)' 'PMARLPFEIVSIIFAYCLPESAPPTPNPGMAPILLAHVCRFWSTVALATPA' A
#
# COMPACT_ATOMS: atom_id res chain seq x y z
N PRO A 1 -8.90 2.51 16.07
CA PRO A 1 -9.38 2.22 14.70
C PRO A 1 -8.61 3.05 13.65
N MET A 2 -7.72 2.41 12.87
CA MET A 2 -6.93 3.07 11.82
C MET A 2 -7.74 3.42 10.55
N ALA A 3 -9.04 3.13 10.52
CA ALA A 3 -9.97 3.51 9.45
C ALA A 3 -10.29 5.02 9.39
N ARG A 4 -9.54 5.87 10.10
CA ARG A 4 -9.76 7.33 10.11
C ARG A 4 -8.95 8.07 9.05
N LEU A 5 -8.01 7.42 8.37
CA LEU A 5 -7.27 8.05 7.28
C LEU A 5 -8.12 8.03 6.00
N PRO A 6 -8.26 9.18 5.31
CA PRO A 6 -8.85 9.23 3.98
C PRO A 6 -8.09 8.35 2.99
N PHE A 7 -8.80 7.86 1.96
CA PHE A 7 -8.25 7.04 0.89
C PHE A 7 -7.00 7.69 0.25
N GLU A 8 -7.06 8.99 -0.03
CA GLU A 8 -5.98 9.76 -0.67
C GLU A 8 -4.67 9.71 0.12
N ILE A 9 -4.73 9.78 1.44
CA ILE A 9 -3.52 9.75 2.26
C ILE A 9 -2.92 8.34 2.24
N VAL A 10 -3.77 7.31 2.27
CA VAL A 10 -3.31 5.92 2.18
C VAL A 10 -2.70 5.65 0.81
N SER A 11 -3.33 6.05 -0.30
CA SER A 11 -2.77 5.84 -1.64
C SER A 11 -1.43 6.55 -1.83
N ILE A 12 -1.25 7.74 -1.26
CA ILE A 12 0.04 8.44 -1.25
C ILE A 12 1.12 7.63 -0.52
N ILE A 13 0.82 7.08 0.66
CA ILE A 13 1.75 6.23 1.41
C ILE A 13 2.17 5.03 0.55
N PHE A 14 1.21 4.37 -0.10
CA PHE A 14 1.47 3.22 -0.97
C PHE A 14 2.38 3.60 -2.14
N ALA A 15 2.13 4.75 -2.79
CA ALA A 15 2.95 5.27 -3.88
C ALA A 15 4.41 5.53 -3.46
N TYR A 16 4.63 6.12 -2.28
CA TYR A 16 5.99 6.37 -1.76
C TYR A 16 6.70 5.11 -1.23
N CYS A 17 5.97 4.03 -0.99
CA CYS A 17 6.55 2.75 -0.59
C CYS A 17 7.07 1.92 -1.77
N LEU A 18 6.77 2.30 -3.01
CA LEU A 18 7.30 1.63 -4.19
C LEU A 18 8.76 2.05 -4.45
N PRO A 19 9.69 1.09 -4.56
CA PRO A 19 11.08 1.42 -4.88
C PRO A 19 11.19 1.89 -6.34
N GLU A 20 11.71 3.10 -6.56
CA GLU A 20 11.89 3.72 -7.89
C GLU A 20 12.91 2.97 -8.78
N SER A 21 13.75 2.12 -8.18
CA SER A 21 14.97 1.58 -8.81
C SER A 21 14.98 0.07 -9.07
N ALA A 22 13.94 -0.68 -8.70
CA ALA A 22 13.93 -2.14 -8.87
C ALA A 22 12.60 -2.64 -9.43
N PRO A 23 12.61 -3.67 -10.30
CA PRO A 23 11.36 -4.30 -10.73
C PRO A 23 10.61 -4.74 -9.47
N PRO A 24 9.32 -4.40 -9.33
CA PRO A 24 8.54 -4.73 -8.15
C PRO A 24 8.42 -6.24 -8.09
N THR A 25 9.32 -6.89 -7.34
CA THR A 25 9.16 -8.29 -6.99
C THR A 25 8.12 -8.31 -5.88
N PRO A 26 6.94 -8.94 -6.11
CA PRO A 26 5.89 -8.97 -5.11
C PRO A 26 6.39 -9.78 -3.91
N ASN A 27 6.85 -9.08 -2.88
CA ASN A 27 7.31 -9.66 -1.63
C ASN A 27 6.30 -9.30 -0.53
N PRO A 28 5.63 -10.27 0.11
CA PRO A 28 4.67 -10.01 1.18
C PRO A 28 5.30 -9.33 2.41
N GLY A 29 6.62 -9.42 2.58
CA GLY A 29 7.37 -8.72 3.63
C GLY A 29 7.83 -7.31 3.25
N MET A 30 7.64 -6.87 1.99
CA MET A 30 7.97 -5.51 1.57
C MET A 30 6.71 -4.65 1.45
N ALA A 31 6.87 -3.37 1.75
CA ALA A 31 5.87 -2.38 1.36
C ALA A 31 5.83 -2.29 -0.18
N PRO A 32 4.66 -2.02 -0.78
CA PRO A 32 3.37 -1.73 -0.14
C PRO A 32 2.57 -2.96 0.34
N ILE A 33 2.95 -4.19 0.00
CA ILE A 33 2.14 -5.40 0.27
C ILE A 33 1.97 -5.64 1.78
N LEU A 34 3.01 -5.40 2.58
CA LEU A 34 2.94 -5.48 4.04
C LEU A 34 1.81 -4.60 4.62
N LEU A 35 1.60 -3.41 4.04
CA LEU A 35 0.60 -2.44 4.48
C LEU A 35 -0.83 -2.91 4.15
N ALA A 36 -1.01 -3.75 3.14
CA ALA A 36 -2.31 -4.34 2.79
C ALA A 36 -2.82 -5.30 3.87
N HIS A 37 -1.95 -5.86 4.72
CA HIS A 37 -2.33 -6.79 5.80
C HIS A 37 -2.84 -6.09 7.07
N VAL A 38 -2.78 -4.76 7.15
CA VAL A 38 -3.15 -3.99 8.35
C VAL A 38 -4.65 -3.99 8.61
N CYS A 39 -5.46 -3.77 7.58
CA CYS A 39 -6.92 -3.87 7.65
C CYS A 39 -7.54 -3.96 6.24
N ARG A 40 -8.82 -4.36 6.15
CA ARG A 40 -9.53 -4.48 4.86
C ARG A 40 -9.50 -3.20 4.03
N PHE A 41 -9.60 -2.03 4.66
CA PHE A 41 -9.55 -0.74 3.96
C PHE A 41 -8.21 -0.55 3.23
N TRP A 42 -7.10 -0.80 3.91
CA TRP A 42 -5.77 -0.67 3.32
C TRP A 42 -5.52 -1.71 2.23
N SER A 43 -6.06 -2.93 2.37
CA SER A 43 -6.04 -3.93 1.30
C SER A 43 -6.80 -3.45 0.05
N THR A 44 -7.97 -2.83 0.21
CA THR A 44 -8.72 -2.25 -0.91
C THR A 44 -7.93 -1.11 -1.58
N VAL A 45 -7.29 -0.24 -0.79
CA VAL A 45 -6.45 0.85 -1.34
C VAL A 45 -5.23 0.29 -2.08
N ALA A 46 -4.57 -0.72 -1.52
CA ALA A 46 -3.43 -1.39 -2.14
C ALA A 46 -3.78 -1.97 -3.52
N LEU A 47 -4.94 -2.62 -3.65
CA LEU A 47 -5.42 -3.20 -4.91
C LEU A 47 -5.90 -2.15 -5.90
N ALA A 48 -6.40 -1.01 -5.41
CA ALA A 48 -6.85 0.12 -6.24
C ALA A 48 -5.70 1.03 -6.70
N THR A 49 -4.54 0.96 -6.05
CA THR A 49 -3.36 1.75 -6.40
C THR A 49 -2.47 0.92 -7.32
N PRO A 50 -2.42 1.22 -8.64
CA PRO A 50 -1.51 0.53 -9.54
C PRO A 50 -0.05 0.82 -9.15
N ALA A 51 0.77 -0.24 -9.20
CA ALA A 51 2.22 -0.17 -8.99
C ALA A 51 2.94 0.40 -10.23
#